data_AF-A0A962P0I4-F1
#
_entry.id   AF-A0A962P0I4-F1
#
_cell.length_a   1.000
_cell.length_b   1.000
_cell.length_c   1.000
_cell.angle_alpha   90.00
_cell.angle_beta   90.00
_cell.angle_gamma   90.00
#
_symmetry.space_group_name_H-M   'P 1'
#
loop_
_entity.id
_entity.type
_entity.pdbx_description
1 polymer ?
#
loop_
_entity_poly.entity_id
_entity_poly.type
_entity_poly.pdbx_seq_one_letter_code
_entity_poly.pdbx_strand_id
1 'polypeptide(L)'
;EYFSPRTSENFNINMSLSLEGIGAVLQAEDEYTKIVRLVPAGPAEKSKLLKPGDRIVGVAQGNDDFVDVIGWRIDEVVDLIRGPKNSTVRLQVLPASAVDENQTKVISIVRQTIKLEEQAAQKRVLTLTRDNKPYKVGVIKLPTFYADFAAMQAGDPNYRSTTRDVARLLEELKN
;
A
#
# COMPACT_ATOMS: atom_id res chain seq x y z
N GLU A 1 14.91 -21.78 7.34
CA GLU A 1 15.91 -20.72 7.12
C GLU A 1 15.77 -19.66 8.19
N TYR A 2 16.86 -19.04 8.64
CA TYR A 2 16.84 -17.92 9.57
C TYR A 2 16.63 -16.63 8.79
N PHE A 3 15.53 -15.92 9.05
CA PHE A 3 15.27 -14.61 8.45
C PHE A 3 15.98 -13.53 9.27
N SER A 4 16.69 -12.61 8.61
CA SER A 4 17.18 -11.40 9.28
C SER A 4 15.99 -10.54 9.75
N PRO A 5 16.14 -9.70 10.81
CA PRO A 5 15.04 -8.88 11.33
C PRO A 5 14.30 -8.08 10.26
N ARG A 6 15.04 -7.43 9.34
CA ARG A 6 14.48 -6.68 8.19
C ARG A 6 13.75 -7.58 7.21
N THR A 7 14.26 -8.78 6.94
CA THR A 7 13.59 -9.71 6.02
C THR A 7 12.29 -10.25 6.63
N SER A 8 12.28 -10.53 7.93
CA SER A 8 11.08 -10.96 8.66
C SER A 8 10.01 -9.88 8.69
N GLU A 9 10.41 -8.61 8.91
CA GLU A 9 9.50 -7.48 8.90
C GLU A 9 8.87 -7.28 7.52
N ASN A 10 9.67 -7.27 6.45
CA ASN A 10 9.16 -7.20 5.08
C ASN A 10 8.25 -8.38 4.71
N PHE A 11 8.56 -9.59 5.18
CA PHE A 11 7.73 -10.76 4.95
C PHE A 11 6.37 -10.64 5.67
N ASN A 12 6.38 -10.22 6.93
CA ASN A 12 5.15 -9.99 7.70
C ASN A 12 4.29 -8.88 7.08
N ILE A 13 4.90 -7.80 6.57
CA ILE A 13 4.18 -6.73 5.85
C ILE A 13 3.48 -7.30 4.61
N ASN A 14 4.21 -8.04 3.78
CA ASN A 14 3.65 -8.67 2.58
C ASN A 14 2.49 -9.63 2.91
N MET A 15 2.56 -10.32 4.05
CA MET A 15 1.52 -11.26 4.47
C MET A 15 0.33 -10.63 5.19
N SER A 16 0.47 -9.47 5.83
CA SER A 16 -0.62 -8.85 6.59
C SER A 16 -1.72 -8.19 5.74
N LEU A 17 -1.48 -8.00 4.42
CA LEU A 17 -2.28 -7.13 3.56
C LEU A 17 -2.46 -5.70 4.11
N SER A 18 -1.53 -5.25 4.96
CA SER A 18 -1.57 -3.91 5.53
C SER A 18 -0.19 -3.28 5.53
N LEU A 19 -0.17 -1.97 5.32
CA LEU A 19 1.03 -1.15 5.33
C LEU A 19 0.74 0.07 6.21
N GLU A 20 1.66 0.42 7.11
CA GLU A 20 1.64 1.72 7.77
C GLU A 20 2.51 2.72 7.00
N GLY A 21 1.93 3.84 6.61
CA GLY A 21 2.64 4.88 5.86
C GLY A 21 1.69 5.82 5.13
N ILE A 22 2.13 6.33 3.98
CA ILE A 22 1.36 7.28 3.16
C ILE A 22 0.50 6.62 2.07
N GLY A 23 0.73 5.33 1.77
CA GLY A 23 -0.01 4.62 0.72
C GLY A 23 0.37 5.05 -0.69
N ALA A 24 1.66 5.02 -1.02
CA ALA A 24 2.18 5.27 -2.36
C ALA A 24 3.14 4.14 -2.76
N VAL A 25 3.17 3.84 -4.06
CA VAL A 25 4.15 2.93 -4.65
C VAL A 25 5.24 3.77 -5.28
N LEU A 26 6.45 3.57 -4.79
CA LEU A 26 7.64 4.31 -5.19
C LEU A 26 8.52 3.45 -6.08
N GLN A 27 9.24 4.09 -6.98
CA GLN A 27 10.25 3.47 -7.82
C GLN A 27 11.45 4.41 -7.92
N ALA A 28 12.66 3.84 -7.94
CA ALA A 28 13.86 4.60 -8.27
C ALA A 28 13.86 4.86 -9.78
N GLU A 29 13.97 6.13 -10.16
CA GLU A 29 14.17 6.58 -11.54
C GLU A 29 15.36 7.54 -11.53
N ASP A 30 16.46 7.10 -12.16
CA ASP A 30 17.77 7.75 -12.07
C ASP A 30 18.21 7.96 -10.61
N GLU A 31 18.47 9.19 -10.19
CA GLU A 31 18.84 9.55 -8.81
C GLU A 31 17.62 9.92 -7.94
N TYR A 32 16.41 9.86 -8.50
CA TYR A 32 15.19 10.32 -7.83
C TYR A 32 14.29 9.16 -7.39
N THR A 33 13.58 9.37 -6.27
CA THR A 33 12.50 8.47 -5.86
C THR A 33 11.18 8.97 -6.43
N LYS A 34 10.64 8.27 -7.43
CA LYS A 34 9.42 8.64 -8.16
C LYS A 34 8.19 7.92 -7.61
N ILE A 35 7.07 8.64 -7.56
CA ILE A 35 5.75 8.08 -7.27
C ILE A 35 5.18 7.46 -8.55
N VAL A 36 5.07 6.14 -8.59
CA VAL A 36 4.49 5.42 -9.76
C VAL A 36 2.97 5.42 -9.70
N ARG A 37 2.42 5.12 -8.53
CA ARG A 37 0.97 5.11 -8.30
C ARG A 37 0.66 5.37 -6.83
N LEU A 38 -0.55 5.86 -6.59
CA LEU A 38 -1.10 6.00 -5.25
C LEU A 38 -1.99 4.80 -4.95
N VAL A 39 -2.01 4.35 -3.70
CA VAL A 39 -2.88 3.25 -3.27
C VAL A 39 -4.30 3.81 -3.07
N PRO A 40 -5.33 3.19 -3.66
CA PRO A 40 -6.71 3.60 -3.46
C PRO A 40 -7.09 3.71 -1.99
N ALA A 41 -7.81 4.77 -1.63
CA ALA A 41 -8.19 5.12 -0.27
C ALA A 41 -7.02 5.35 0.72
N GLY A 42 -5.78 5.39 0.24
CA GLY A 42 -4.59 5.72 1.03
C GLY A 42 -4.49 7.23 1.37
N PRO A 43 -3.70 7.61 2.39
CA PRO A 43 -3.50 9.01 2.78
C PRO A 43 -3.01 9.91 1.62
N ALA A 44 -2.06 9.42 0.82
CA ALA A 44 -1.51 10.13 -0.31
C ALA A 44 -2.58 10.44 -1.38
N GLU A 45 -3.40 9.46 -1.74
CA GLU A 45 -4.51 9.65 -2.68
C GLU A 45 -5.57 10.62 -2.11
N LYS A 46 -5.98 10.43 -0.84
CA LYS A 46 -6.97 11.27 -0.16
C LYS A 46 -6.54 12.73 -0.06
N SER A 47 -5.24 12.99 0.11
CA SER A 47 -4.71 14.35 0.14
C SER A 47 -4.90 15.10 -1.17
N LYS A 48 -4.89 14.38 -2.31
CA LYS A 48 -4.85 14.95 -3.69
C LYS A 48 -3.67 15.91 -3.94
N LEU A 49 -2.68 15.94 -3.04
CA LEU A 49 -1.51 16.80 -3.13
C LEU A 49 -0.39 16.14 -3.93
N LEU A 50 -0.35 14.80 -3.92
CA LEU A 50 0.60 13.99 -4.69
C LEU A 50 -0.05 13.47 -5.97
N LYS A 51 0.77 13.28 -7.00
CA LYS A 51 0.36 12.69 -8.27
C LYS A 51 1.37 11.65 -8.76
N PRO A 52 0.94 10.65 -9.54
CA PRO A 52 1.85 9.81 -10.30
C PRO A 52 2.81 10.67 -11.14
N GLY A 53 4.09 10.33 -11.11
CA GLY A 53 5.18 11.04 -11.77
C GLY A 53 5.92 12.04 -10.89
N ASP A 54 5.39 12.41 -9.74
CA ASP A 54 6.06 13.30 -8.80
C ASP A 54 7.32 12.63 -8.21
N ARG A 55 8.36 13.41 -7.98
CA ARG A 55 9.66 12.95 -7.46
C ARG A 55 9.88 13.47 -6.04
N ILE A 56 10.23 12.59 -5.12
CA ILE A 56 10.52 12.93 -3.72
C ILE A 56 12.02 13.25 -3.63
N VAL A 57 12.33 14.46 -3.19
CA VAL A 57 13.71 14.96 -3.04
C VAL A 57 14.08 15.17 -1.58
N GLY A 58 13.10 15.30 -0.68
CA GLY A 58 13.38 15.41 0.75
C GLY A 58 12.27 14.83 1.62
N VAL A 59 12.65 14.34 2.80
CA VAL A 59 11.74 13.77 3.79
C VAL A 59 12.04 14.35 5.17
N ALA A 60 11.00 14.79 5.88
CA ALA A 60 11.08 15.30 7.24
C ALA A 60 10.06 14.60 8.15
N GLN A 61 10.48 14.30 9.38
CA GLN A 61 9.63 13.69 10.41
C GLN A 61 8.96 14.78 11.25
N GLY A 62 7.62 14.86 11.24
CA GLY A 62 6.92 15.90 12.00
C GLY A 62 7.42 17.31 11.66
N ASN A 63 8.04 17.98 12.63
CA ASN A 63 8.61 19.32 12.50
C ASN A 63 10.14 19.34 12.32
N ASP A 64 10.79 18.18 12.27
CA ASP A 64 12.24 18.06 12.11
C ASP A 64 12.70 18.53 10.72
N ASP A 65 13.99 18.80 10.58
CA ASP A 65 14.58 19.28 9.33
C ASP A 65 14.44 18.26 8.19
N PHE A 66 14.43 18.78 6.96
CA PHE A 66 14.40 17.93 5.77
C PHE A 66 15.73 17.23 5.58
N VAL A 67 15.64 15.91 5.42
CA VAL A 67 16.74 15.08 4.94
C VAL A 67 16.63 15.01 3.42
N ASP A 68 17.69 15.44 2.73
CA ASP A 68 17.82 15.26 1.28
C ASP A 68 18.01 13.76 0.98
N VAL A 69 17.19 13.25 0.05
CA VAL A 69 17.14 11.83 -0.31
C VAL A 69 17.51 11.59 -1.78
N ILE A 70 18.04 12.59 -2.48
CA ILE A 70 18.56 12.41 -3.84
C ILE A 70 19.75 11.44 -3.81
N GLY A 71 19.74 10.46 -4.72
CA GLY A 71 20.76 9.42 -4.81
C GLY A 71 20.71 8.36 -3.69
N TRP A 72 19.79 8.49 -2.74
CA TRP A 72 19.59 7.47 -1.71
C TRP A 72 18.99 6.21 -2.30
N ARG A 73 19.26 5.08 -1.65
CA ARG A 73 18.60 3.85 -2.04
C ARG A 73 17.11 3.94 -1.70
N ILE A 74 16.27 3.45 -2.61
CA ILE A 74 14.81 3.51 -2.45
C ILE A 74 14.33 2.89 -1.13
N ASP A 75 14.99 1.84 -0.64
CA ASP A 75 14.65 1.19 0.63
C ASP A 75 14.84 2.13 1.83
N GLU A 76 15.88 2.96 1.83
CA GLU A 76 16.13 3.93 2.91
C GLU A 76 15.12 5.09 2.88
N VAL A 77 14.76 5.56 1.68
CA VAL A 77 13.71 6.57 1.51
C VAL A 77 12.35 6.04 1.95
N VAL A 78 12.05 4.79 1.59
CA VAL A 78 10.82 4.10 2.01
C VAL A 78 10.77 3.97 3.53
N ASP A 79 11.87 3.64 4.19
CA ASP A 79 11.95 3.55 5.66
C ASP A 79 11.66 4.91 6.33
N LEU A 80 12.16 6.02 5.76
CA LEU A 80 11.85 7.37 6.24
C LEU A 80 10.37 7.76 6.04
N ILE A 81 9.78 7.37 4.91
CA ILE A 81 8.38 7.69 4.59
C ILE A 81 7.42 6.85 5.43
N ARG A 82 7.80 5.61 5.73
CA ARG A 82 7.09 4.75 6.69
C ARG A 82 7.22 5.29 8.10
N GLY A 83 6.36 4.80 8.97
CA GLY A 83 6.31 5.25 10.36
C GLY A 83 4.95 4.95 10.98
N PRO A 84 4.83 5.16 12.30
CA PRO A 84 3.66 4.77 13.05
C PRO A 84 2.42 5.51 12.55
N LYS A 85 1.29 4.82 12.56
CA LYS A 85 -0.03 5.42 12.34
C LYS A 85 -0.21 6.73 13.15
N ASN A 86 -0.87 7.71 12.54
CA ASN A 86 -1.15 9.04 13.09
C ASN A 86 0.07 9.96 13.28
N SER A 87 1.28 9.52 12.90
CA SER A 87 2.41 10.44 12.79
C SER A 87 2.37 11.22 11.48
N THR A 88 2.95 12.41 11.47
CA THR A 88 3.01 13.27 10.27
C THR A 88 4.38 13.15 9.62
N VAL A 89 4.40 12.98 8.30
CA VAL A 89 5.59 13.11 7.46
C VAL A 89 5.44 14.31 6.55
N ARG A 90 6.51 15.04 6.33
CA ARG A 90 6.59 16.12 5.34
C ARG A 90 7.49 15.66 4.20
N LEU A 91 6.99 15.81 2.98
CA LEU A 91 7.69 15.44 1.76
C LEU A 91 7.99 16.71 0.97
N GLN A 92 9.24 16.88 0.60
CA GLN A 92 9.63 17.85 -0.42
C GLN A 92 9.59 17.15 -1.77
N VAL A 93 8.72 17.64 -2.65
CA VAL A 93 8.33 16.97 -3.87
C VAL A 93 8.58 17.88 -5.06
N LEU A 94 9.28 17.37 -6.06
CA LEU A 94 9.41 17.96 -7.37
C LEU A 94 8.29 17.44 -8.28
N PRO A 95 7.33 18.30 -8.70
CA PRO A 95 6.22 17.87 -9.54
C PRO A 95 6.69 17.25 -10.86
N ALA A 96 5.94 16.30 -11.40
CA ALA A 96 6.23 15.68 -12.70
C ALA A 96 6.35 16.72 -13.85
N SER A 97 5.60 17.82 -13.75
CA SER A 97 5.56 18.90 -14.74
C SER A 97 6.63 19.98 -14.54
N ALA A 98 7.49 19.85 -13.53
CA ALA A 98 8.51 20.85 -13.24
C ALA A 98 9.60 20.82 -14.34
N VAL A 99 9.84 21.99 -14.93
CA VAL A 99 10.89 22.20 -15.95
C VAL A 99 12.26 22.46 -15.29
N ASP A 100 12.25 23.00 -14.06
CA ASP A 100 13.43 23.28 -13.25
C ASP A 100 13.32 22.64 -11.86
N GLU A 101 14.46 22.20 -11.33
CA GLU A 101 14.57 21.52 -10.03
C GLU A 101 14.20 22.42 -8.83
N ASN A 102 14.15 23.74 -9.02
CA ASN A 102 13.78 24.70 -7.97
C ASN A 102 12.28 24.75 -7.65
N GLN A 103 11.42 24.10 -8.44
CA GLN A 103 9.96 24.12 -8.23
C GLN A 103 9.48 23.07 -7.22
N THR A 104 10.20 22.91 -6.11
CA THR A 104 9.81 21.95 -5.07
C THR A 104 8.61 22.45 -4.27
N LYS A 105 7.76 21.51 -3.84
CA LYS A 105 6.60 21.75 -2.99
C LYS A 105 6.72 20.92 -1.72
N VAL A 106 6.38 21.51 -0.59
CA VAL A 106 6.29 20.81 0.68
C VAL A 106 4.87 20.31 0.88
N ILE A 107 4.72 19.01 1.14
CA ILE A 107 3.44 18.34 1.34
C ILE A 107 3.49 17.58 2.66
N SER A 108 2.53 17.86 3.55
CA SER A 108 2.38 17.17 4.82
C SER A 108 1.31 16.08 4.72
N ILE A 109 1.64 14.86 5.15
CA ILE A 109 0.73 13.71 5.13
C ILE A 109 0.73 13.04 6.50
N VAL A 110 -0.46 12.77 7.03
CA VAL A 110 -0.62 11.95 8.23
C VAL A 110 -0.63 10.48 7.83
N ARG A 111 0.28 9.69 8.41
CA ARG A 111 0.40 8.26 8.14
C ARG A 111 -0.81 7.50 8.66
N GLN A 112 -1.26 6.51 7.91
CA GLN A 112 -2.35 5.63 8.31
C GLN A 112 -2.01 4.17 7.99
N THR A 113 -2.74 3.26 8.63
CA THR A 113 -2.76 1.85 8.22
C THR A 113 -3.61 1.73 6.94
N ILE A 114 -2.98 1.41 5.83
CA ILE A 114 -3.62 1.17 4.54
C ILE A 114 -3.85 -0.33 4.38
N LYS A 115 -5.10 -0.73 4.13
CA LYS A 115 -5.44 -2.11 3.79
C LYS A 115 -5.32 -2.29 2.27
N LEU A 116 -4.59 -3.31 1.85
CA LEU A 116 -4.38 -3.64 0.45
C LEU A 116 -5.55 -4.50 -0.07
N GLU A 117 -6.74 -3.90 -0.12
CA GLU A 117 -7.98 -4.59 -0.55
C GLU A 117 -7.90 -5.16 -1.98
N GLU A 118 -7.09 -4.57 -2.85
CA GLU A 118 -6.85 -5.08 -4.21
C GLU A 118 -6.14 -6.44 -4.22
N GLN A 119 -5.37 -6.74 -3.18
CA GLN A 119 -4.66 -8.02 -3.02
C GLN A 119 -5.47 -9.04 -2.21
N ALA A 120 -6.57 -8.62 -1.60
CA ALA A 120 -7.48 -9.52 -0.90
C ALA A 120 -8.26 -10.40 -1.88
N ALA A 121 -8.83 -11.50 -1.36
CA ALA A 121 -9.74 -12.34 -2.13
C ALA A 121 -10.96 -11.54 -2.59
N GLN A 122 -11.37 -11.72 -3.84
CA GLN A 122 -12.51 -11.02 -4.45
C GLN A 122 -13.49 -12.03 -5.06
N LYS A 123 -14.80 -11.82 -4.86
CA LYS A 123 -15.85 -12.61 -5.52
C LYS A 123 -16.47 -11.86 -6.70
N ARG A 124 -16.90 -12.60 -7.73
CA ARG A 124 -17.77 -12.12 -8.80
C ARG A 124 -18.75 -13.21 -9.20
N VAL A 125 -19.94 -12.81 -9.64
CA VAL A 125 -20.95 -13.73 -10.21
C VAL A 125 -20.99 -13.51 -11.71
N LEU A 126 -20.74 -14.56 -12.48
CA LEU A 126 -20.90 -14.57 -13.92
C LEU A 126 -22.25 -15.19 -14.27
N THR A 127 -23.02 -14.52 -15.13
CA THR A 127 -24.24 -15.10 -15.71
C THR A 127 -23.90 -15.60 -17.10
N LEU A 128 -23.97 -16.92 -17.28
CA LEU A 128 -23.71 -17.59 -18.55
C LEU A 128 -25.02 -18.10 -19.12
N THR A 129 -25.26 -17.88 -20.41
CA THR A 129 -26.40 -18.47 -21.11
C THR A 129 -25.94 -19.71 -21.84
N ARG A 130 -26.53 -20.86 -21.51
CA ARG A 130 -26.31 -22.12 -22.22
C ARG A 130 -27.67 -22.76 -22.49
N ASP A 131 -27.92 -23.18 -23.73
CA ASP A 131 -29.19 -23.78 -24.15
C ASP A 131 -30.42 -22.91 -23.80
N ASN A 132 -30.31 -21.59 -24.02
CA ASN A 132 -31.33 -20.59 -23.68
C ASN A 132 -31.71 -20.52 -22.18
N LYS A 133 -30.92 -21.13 -21.29
CA LYS A 133 -31.08 -21.06 -19.83
C LYS A 133 -29.95 -20.25 -19.20
N PRO A 134 -30.26 -19.33 -18.27
CA PRO A 134 -29.24 -18.61 -17.51
C PRO A 134 -28.67 -19.49 -16.40
N TYR A 135 -27.35 -19.54 -16.29
CA TYR A 135 -26.59 -20.18 -15.22
C TYR A 135 -25.78 -19.11 -14.49
N LYS A 136 -25.82 -19.12 -13.15
CA LYS A 136 -24.96 -18.27 -12.33
C LYS A 136 -23.73 -19.08 -11.90
N VAL A 137 -22.55 -18.54 -12.15
CA VAL A 137 -21.27 -19.12 -11.74
C VAL A 137 -20.57 -18.14 -10.81
N GLY A 138 -20.37 -18.54 -9.55
CA GLY A 138 -19.56 -17.79 -8.60
C GLY A 138 -18.06 -18.02 -8.86
N VAL A 139 -17.29 -16.95 -8.99
CA VAL A 139 -15.84 -16.99 -9.17
C VAL A 139 -15.19 -16.23 -8.03
N ILE A 140 -14.28 -16.89 -7.31
CA ILE A 140 -13.41 -16.25 -6.31
C ILE A 140 -12.01 -16.12 -6.91
N LYS A 141 -11.53 -14.89 -7.03
CA LYS A 141 -10.16 -14.57 -7.43
C LYS A 141 -9.34 -14.38 -6.17
N LEU A 142 -8.28 -15.18 -6.03
CA LEU A 142 -7.29 -15.07 -4.97
C LEU A 142 -5.94 -14.65 -5.59
N PRO A 143 -5.52 -13.38 -5.47
CA PRO A 143 -4.27 -12.91 -6.07
C PRO A 143 -3.02 -13.46 -5.37
N THR A 144 -3.04 -13.50 -4.03
CA THR A 144 -1.93 -13.96 -3.19
C THR A 144 -2.46 -14.67 -1.94
N PHE A 145 -1.62 -15.46 -1.28
CA PHE A 145 -1.90 -15.98 0.06
C PHE A 145 -1.44 -14.98 1.11
N TYR A 146 -2.27 -14.76 2.13
CA TYR A 146 -2.05 -13.76 3.16
C TYR A 146 -2.61 -14.19 4.52
N ALA A 147 -1.98 -13.71 5.58
CA ALA A 147 -2.44 -13.82 6.95
C ALA A 147 -1.80 -12.73 7.80
N ASP A 148 -2.61 -12.04 8.59
CA ASP A 148 -2.14 -11.08 9.58
C ASP A 148 -1.65 -11.83 10.83
N PHE A 149 -0.38 -12.26 10.80
CA PHE A 149 0.25 -13.01 11.89
C PHE A 149 0.36 -12.20 13.18
N ALA A 150 0.55 -10.88 13.09
CA ALA A 150 0.65 -10.02 14.24
C ALA A 150 -0.70 -9.98 14.98
N ALA A 151 -1.80 -9.75 14.26
CA ALA A 151 -3.14 -9.81 14.82
C ALA A 151 -3.49 -11.22 15.31
N MET A 152 -3.07 -12.28 14.60
CA MET A 152 -3.26 -13.66 15.03
C MET A 152 -2.53 -13.98 16.35
N GLN A 153 -1.27 -13.55 16.50
CA GLN A 153 -0.48 -13.71 17.73
C GLN A 153 -1.03 -12.87 18.88
N ALA A 154 -1.55 -11.68 18.58
CA ALA A 154 -2.25 -10.83 19.56
C ALA A 154 -3.63 -11.38 19.97
N GLY A 155 -4.10 -12.47 19.34
CA GLY A 155 -5.38 -13.09 19.64
C GLY A 155 -6.59 -12.33 19.11
N ASP A 156 -6.42 -11.46 18.10
CA ASP A 156 -7.53 -10.73 17.48
C ASP A 156 -8.49 -11.72 16.80
N PRO A 157 -9.75 -11.85 17.26
CA PRO A 157 -10.70 -12.78 16.66
C PRO A 157 -11.02 -12.43 15.20
N ASN A 158 -10.76 -11.20 14.76
CA ASN A 158 -11.04 -10.68 13.42
C ASN A 158 -9.78 -10.54 12.55
N TYR A 159 -8.66 -11.20 12.91
CA TYR A 159 -7.46 -11.18 12.06
C TYR A 159 -7.79 -11.62 10.63
N ARG A 160 -7.16 -10.94 9.66
CA ARG A 160 -7.39 -11.20 8.24
C ARG A 160 -6.57 -12.38 7.77
N SER A 161 -7.16 -13.29 7.01
CA SER A 161 -6.44 -14.37 6.34
C SER A 161 -7.19 -14.85 5.10
N THR A 162 -6.45 -15.41 4.15
CA THR A 162 -7.02 -16.00 2.94
C THR A 162 -8.11 -17.02 3.25
N THR A 163 -7.88 -17.91 4.21
CA THR A 163 -8.84 -18.96 4.56
C THR A 163 -10.17 -18.38 5.03
N ARG A 164 -10.12 -17.37 5.92
CA ARG A 164 -11.32 -16.74 6.48
C ARG A 164 -12.07 -15.92 5.42
N ASP A 165 -11.32 -15.13 4.65
CA ASP A 165 -11.92 -14.31 3.60
C ASP A 165 -12.56 -15.17 2.50
N VAL A 166 -11.89 -16.23 2.04
CA VAL A 166 -12.45 -17.16 1.04
C VAL A 166 -13.66 -17.90 1.60
N ALA A 167 -13.62 -18.38 2.85
CA ALA A 167 -14.76 -19.05 3.47
C ALA A 167 -15.99 -18.14 3.53
N ARG A 168 -15.82 -16.88 3.96
CA ARG A 168 -16.88 -15.88 3.96
C ARG A 168 -17.42 -15.62 2.56
N LEU A 169 -16.54 -15.41 1.57
CA LEU A 169 -16.96 -15.17 0.18
C LEU A 169 -17.72 -16.37 -0.42
N LEU A 170 -17.35 -17.60 -0.06
CA LEU A 170 -18.07 -18.82 -0.48
C LEU A 170 -19.49 -18.85 0.12
N GLU A 171 -19.67 -18.51 1.39
CA GLU A 171 -21.00 -18.41 2.00
C GLU A 171 -21.85 -17.33 1.32
N GLU A 172 -21.27 -16.16 1.07
CA GLU A 172 -21.98 -15.08 0.39
C GLU A 172 -22.26 -15.33 -1.10
N LEU A 173 -21.73 -16.40 -1.70
CA LEU A 173 -22.04 -16.84 -3.07
C LEU A 173 -23.08 -17.98 -3.10
N LYS A 174 -23.32 -18.64 -1.95
CA LYS A 174 -24.37 -19.65 -1.82
C LYS A 174 -25.76 -19.01 -1.68
N ASN A 175 -25.81 -17.80 -1.12
CA ASN A 175 -27.02 -16.97 -0.97
C ASN A 175 -27.23 -16.07 -2.20
#